data_AF-A0AAJ2L930-F1
#
_entry.id   AF-A0AAJ2L930-F1
#
_cell.length_a   1.000
_cell.length_b   1.000
_cell.length_c   1.000
_cell.angle_alpha   90.00
_cell.angle_beta   90.00
_cell.angle_gamma   90.00
#
_symmetry.space_group_name_H-M   'P 1'
#
loop_
_entity.id
_entity.type
_entity.pdbx_description
1 polymer ?
#
loop_
_entity_poly.entity_id
_entity_poly.type
_entity_poly.pdbx_seq_one_letter_code
_entity_poly.pdbx_strand_id
1 'polypeptide(L)'
;MESEAIRYVGPPTTRYAYAKEFWVECPKCAKAARVIKKDLVGIGDDKLSCHHCNYLETAQKRLRYTATVSRACGHCGGSIEVSIPNNRDKVTELKYSCPHCHVPEVYKPNNVPYRLKYSSERLTDPVFGLRLWFQENIKGDTLWAGNKEHLLEIRNYVTAKLRERQTMRITTMVEKLPQFIKAAKNREAVLKAIERMLKK
;
A
#
# COMPACT_ATOMS: atom_id res chain seq x y z
N MET A 1 20.50 -41.64 -11.55
CA MET A 1 20.77 -40.22 -11.85
C MET A 1 19.85 -39.39 -10.98
N GLU A 2 20.32 -38.99 -9.80
CA GLU A 2 19.60 -38.07 -8.94
C GLU A 2 19.40 -36.76 -9.70
N SER A 3 18.14 -36.41 -9.98
CA SER A 3 17.84 -35.09 -10.51
C SER A 3 18.25 -34.08 -9.45
N GLU A 4 19.31 -33.31 -9.71
CA GLU A 4 19.69 -32.19 -8.84
C GLU A 4 18.46 -31.33 -8.58
N ALA A 5 17.96 -31.38 -7.34
CA ALA A 5 16.77 -30.67 -6.98
C ALA A 5 17.06 -29.16 -7.11
N ILE A 6 16.32 -28.46 -7.96
CA ILE A 6 16.47 -27.01 -8.16
C ILE A 6 16.40 -26.32 -6.79
N ARG A 7 17.53 -25.78 -6.35
CA ARG A 7 17.69 -25.07 -5.07
C ARG A 7 17.31 -23.61 -5.24
N TYR A 8 16.59 -23.07 -4.28
CA TYR A 8 16.29 -21.65 -4.24
C TYR A 8 17.56 -20.86 -3.88
N VAL A 9 17.93 -19.94 -4.76
CA VAL A 9 18.96 -18.93 -4.55
C VAL A 9 18.30 -17.57 -4.77
N GLY A 10 18.17 -16.79 -3.71
CA GLY A 10 17.53 -15.48 -3.76
C GLY A 10 18.08 -14.58 -2.65
N PRO A 11 17.97 -13.26 -2.81
CA PRO A 11 18.57 -12.34 -1.87
C PRO A 11 17.82 -12.39 -0.53
N PRO A 12 18.51 -12.15 0.61
CA PRO A 12 17.87 -12.07 1.91
C PRO A 12 17.16 -10.72 2.06
N THR A 13 16.06 -10.52 1.32
CA THR A 13 15.31 -9.26 1.27
C THR A 13 14.01 -9.36 2.07
N THR A 14 13.58 -8.23 2.61
CA THR A 14 12.23 -8.09 3.18
C THR A 14 11.25 -7.60 2.12
N ARG A 15 9.95 -7.64 2.41
CA ARG A 15 8.91 -7.10 1.51
C ARG A 15 9.16 -5.63 1.12
N TYR A 16 9.82 -4.85 1.98
CA TYR A 16 10.11 -3.44 1.70
C TYR A 16 11.12 -3.22 0.57
N ALA A 17 11.96 -4.22 0.26
CA ALA A 17 12.89 -4.14 -0.87
C ALA A 17 12.15 -3.90 -2.19
N TYR A 18 10.92 -4.43 -2.31
CA TYR A 18 10.07 -4.30 -3.49
C TYR A 18 9.03 -3.19 -3.36
N ALA A 19 9.07 -2.37 -2.31
CA ALA A 19 8.02 -1.38 -2.02
C ALA A 19 8.32 0.02 -2.57
N LYS A 20 9.35 0.18 -3.42
CA LYS A 20 9.66 1.46 -4.08
C LYS A 20 8.79 1.73 -5.30
N GLU A 21 8.33 0.67 -5.96
CA GLU A 21 7.50 0.75 -7.16
C GLU A 21 6.34 -0.23 -7.06
N PHE A 22 5.15 0.23 -7.44
CA PHE A 22 3.96 -0.59 -7.58
C PHE A 22 3.37 -0.47 -8.99
N TRP A 23 2.99 -1.60 -9.57
CA TRP A 23 2.19 -1.66 -10.78
C TRP A 23 0.73 -1.76 -10.40
N VAL A 24 -0.08 -0.88 -10.96
CA VAL A 24 -1.51 -0.72 -10.63
C VAL A 24 -2.37 -0.61 -11.88
N GLU A 25 -3.66 -0.86 -11.73
CA GLU A 25 -4.65 -0.50 -12.75
C GLU A 25 -4.85 1.02 -12.77
N CYS A 26 -4.68 1.62 -13.95
CA CYS A 26 -4.88 3.05 -14.13
C CYS A 26 -6.34 3.44 -13.85
N PRO A 27 -6.61 4.48 -13.03
CA PRO A 27 -7.97 4.92 -12.75
C PRO A 27 -8.69 5.56 -13.94
N LYS A 28 -7.98 5.84 -15.06
CA LYS A 28 -8.54 6.49 -16.25
C LYS A 28 -8.79 5.53 -17.41
N CYS A 29 -7.92 4.55 -17.64
CA CYS A 29 -8.05 3.63 -18.77
C CYS A 29 -8.02 2.14 -18.38
N ALA A 30 -7.92 1.82 -17.09
CA ALA A 30 -7.81 0.45 -16.55
C ALA A 30 -6.63 -0.38 -17.10
N LYS A 31 -5.68 0.22 -17.82
CA LYS A 31 -4.42 -0.41 -18.25
C LYS A 31 -3.34 -0.23 -17.19
N ALA A 32 -2.22 -0.93 -17.37
CA ALA A 32 -1.09 -0.85 -16.45
C ALA A 32 -0.58 0.59 -16.26
N ALA A 33 -0.37 0.96 -15.00
CA ALA A 33 0.25 2.20 -14.57
C ALA A 33 1.25 1.93 -13.46
N ARG A 34 2.18 2.86 -13.25
CA ARG A 34 3.26 2.76 -12.26
C ARG A 34 3.07 3.80 -11.17
N VAL A 35 3.16 3.36 -9.93
CA VAL A 35 3.26 4.21 -8.74
C VAL A 35 4.70 4.12 -8.23
N ILE A 36 5.39 5.25 -8.19
CA ILE A 36 6.75 5.36 -7.67
C ILE A 36 6.69 6.06 -6.32
N LYS A 37 7.24 5.40 -5.30
CA LYS A 37 7.43 5.96 -3.98
C LYS A 37 8.79 6.63 -3.88
N LYS A 38 8.80 7.88 -3.43
CA LYS A 38 10.06 8.58 -3.14
C LYS A 38 10.65 8.09 -1.81
N ASP A 39 9.79 8.00 -0.80
CA ASP A 39 10.16 7.62 0.56
C ASP A 39 9.41 6.34 0.98
N LEU A 40 10.10 5.45 1.70
CA LEU A 40 9.47 4.22 2.20
C LEU A 40 8.48 4.52 3.33
N VAL A 41 8.70 5.58 4.10
CA VAL A 41 7.93 5.99 5.27
C VAL A 41 7.38 7.40 5.08
N GLY A 42 6.17 7.64 5.56
CA GLY A 42 5.55 8.97 5.55
C GLY A 42 4.83 9.34 4.26
N ILE A 43 4.45 10.61 4.17
CA ILE A 43 3.75 11.19 3.03
C ILE A 43 4.79 11.88 2.13
N GLY A 44 5.45 11.11 1.27
CA GLY A 44 6.39 11.61 0.26
C GLY A 44 5.72 12.14 -1.02
N ASP A 45 6.56 12.61 -1.95
CA ASP A 45 6.19 13.08 -3.29
C ASP A 45 5.91 11.92 -4.26
N ASP A 46 5.09 10.96 -3.83
CA ASP A 46 4.79 9.76 -4.60
C ASP A 46 4.03 10.11 -5.89
N LYS A 47 4.34 9.42 -6.98
CA LYS A 47 3.81 9.74 -8.33
C LYS A 47 3.17 8.53 -8.96
N LEU A 48 2.02 8.72 -9.59
CA LEU A 48 1.34 7.77 -10.45
C LEU A 48 1.51 8.21 -11.90
N SER A 49 2.00 7.32 -12.76
CA SER A 49 2.14 7.56 -14.21
C SER A 49 1.57 6.39 -15.03
N CYS A 50 0.75 6.69 -16.02
CA CYS A 50 0.24 5.72 -16.98
C CYS A 50 0.79 6.01 -18.38
N HIS A 51 1.44 5.03 -19.00
CA HIS A 51 2.02 5.17 -20.35
C HIS A 51 1.00 4.94 -21.47
N HIS A 52 -0.20 4.41 -21.16
CA HIS A 52 -1.24 4.17 -22.16
C HIS A 52 -2.10 5.41 -22.43
N CYS A 53 -2.48 6.15 -21.39
CA CYS A 53 -3.33 7.35 -21.52
C CYS A 53 -2.63 8.64 -21.07
N ASN A 54 -1.34 8.58 -20.76
CA ASN A 54 -0.53 9.70 -20.26
C ASN A 54 -1.05 10.35 -18.97
N TYR A 55 -1.90 9.64 -18.21
CA TYR A 55 -2.38 10.13 -16.93
C TYR A 55 -1.23 10.23 -15.92
N LEU A 56 -1.11 11.41 -15.29
CA LEU A 56 -0.12 11.71 -14.26
C LEU A 56 -0.81 12.31 -13.04
N GLU A 57 -0.53 11.75 -11.86
CA GLU A 57 -1.06 12.25 -10.59
C GLU A 57 0.03 12.20 -9.51
N THR A 58 0.05 13.22 -8.65
CA THR A 58 0.97 13.27 -7.51
C THR A 58 0.22 13.13 -6.21
N ALA A 59 0.85 12.50 -5.22
CA ALA A 59 0.22 12.25 -3.92
C ALA A 59 -0.14 13.55 -3.18
N GLN A 60 0.56 14.67 -3.42
CA GLN A 60 0.24 15.94 -2.77
C GLN A 60 -1.13 16.47 -3.20
N LYS A 61 -1.59 16.21 -4.44
CA LYS A 61 -2.93 16.62 -4.89
C LYS A 61 -4.05 15.95 -4.09
N ARG A 62 -3.75 14.79 -3.49
CA ARG A 62 -4.66 13.98 -2.66
C ARG A 62 -4.43 14.17 -1.16
N LEU A 63 -3.49 15.01 -0.76
CA LEU A 63 -3.25 15.34 0.64
C LEU A 63 -4.44 16.14 1.18
N ARG A 64 -4.93 15.73 2.35
CA ARG A 64 -5.98 16.41 3.11
C ARG A 64 -5.57 16.49 4.57
N TYR A 65 -6.22 17.38 5.31
CA TYR A 65 -6.01 17.57 6.73
C TYR A 65 -7.33 17.41 7.49
N THR A 66 -7.26 16.68 8.60
CA THR A 66 -8.29 16.70 9.62
C THR A 66 -7.88 17.70 10.68
N ALA A 67 -8.64 18.79 10.79
CA ALA A 67 -8.44 19.82 11.80
C ALA A 67 -9.21 19.41 13.07
N THR A 68 -8.46 19.10 14.13
CA THR A 68 -9.03 18.60 15.39
C THR A 68 -8.76 19.57 16.53
N VAL A 69 -9.79 19.92 17.28
CA VAL A 69 -9.68 20.61 18.57
C VAL A 69 -10.18 19.64 19.63
N SER A 70 -9.25 19.17 20.47
CA SER A 70 -9.54 18.32 21.64
C SER A 70 -8.90 18.99 22.85
N ARG A 71 -9.69 19.76 23.61
CA ARG A 71 -9.26 20.49 24.81
C ARG A 71 -10.45 20.93 25.65
N ALA A 72 -10.18 21.37 26.87
CA ALA A 72 -11.18 22.05 27.70
C ALA A 72 -11.50 23.45 27.17
N CYS A 73 -12.75 23.87 27.33
CA CYS A 73 -13.22 25.23 27.08
C CYS A 73 -12.53 26.21 28.05
N GLY A 74 -12.02 27.33 27.54
CA GLY A 74 -11.39 28.36 28.37
C GLY A 74 -12.36 29.07 29.32
N HIS A 75 -13.67 29.01 29.06
CA HIS A 75 -14.70 29.69 29.85
C HIS A 75 -15.31 28.80 30.95
N CYS A 76 -15.80 27.60 30.60
CA CYS A 76 -16.52 26.74 31.55
C CYS A 76 -15.79 25.44 31.92
N GLY A 77 -14.62 25.17 31.33
CA GLY A 77 -13.88 23.92 31.54
C GLY A 77 -14.48 22.68 30.90
N GLY A 78 -15.66 22.77 30.26
CA GLY A 78 -16.29 21.66 29.55
C GLY A 78 -15.42 21.11 28.41
N SER A 79 -15.52 19.81 28.16
CA SER A 79 -14.73 19.15 27.10
C SER A 79 -15.21 19.55 25.72
N ILE A 80 -14.28 19.97 24.86
CA ILE A 80 -14.53 20.24 23.45
C ILE A 80 -13.78 19.20 22.63
N GLU A 81 -14.52 18.46 21.81
CA GLU A 81 -13.99 17.57 20.79
C GLU A 81 -14.69 17.83 19.47
N VAL A 82 -13.99 18.53 18.57
CA VAL A 82 -14.48 18.81 17.21
C VAL A 82 -13.41 18.43 16.20
N SER A 83 -13.83 17.76 15.13
CA SER A 83 -12.98 17.32 14.04
C SER A 83 -13.62 17.70 12.71
N ILE A 84 -12.90 18.51 11.93
CA ILE A 84 -13.30 18.88 10.58
C ILE A 84 -12.37 18.15 9.61
N PRO A 85 -12.83 17.09 8.93
CA PRO A 85 -12.02 16.36 7.97
C PRO A 85 -11.96 17.06 6.61
N ASN A 86 -11.16 16.52 5.70
CA ASN A 86 -11.14 16.86 4.27
C ASN A 86 -10.74 18.30 3.91
N ASN A 87 -9.98 18.98 4.77
CA ASN A 87 -9.42 20.27 4.42
C ASN A 87 -8.29 20.10 3.40
N ARG A 88 -8.28 20.94 2.36
CA ARG A 88 -7.20 20.94 1.36
C ARG A 88 -5.89 21.46 1.94
N ASP A 89 -6.00 22.51 2.73
CA ASP A 89 -4.89 23.19 3.39
C ASP A 89 -5.01 23.08 4.92
N LYS A 90 -3.95 23.43 5.64
CA LYS A 90 -3.98 23.44 7.11
C LYS A 90 -4.91 24.55 7.60
N VAL A 91 -5.83 24.20 8.49
CA VAL A 91 -6.70 25.18 9.16
C VAL A 91 -5.87 25.87 10.25
N THR A 92 -5.71 27.19 10.15
CA THR A 92 -4.95 27.98 11.13
C THR A 92 -5.80 28.33 12.35
N GLU A 93 -7.06 28.64 12.12
CA GLU A 93 -8.01 29.11 13.12
C GLU A 93 -9.37 28.46 12.89
N LEU A 94 -10.00 28.01 13.99
CA LEU A 94 -11.33 27.43 13.99
C LEU A 94 -12.20 28.13 15.02
N LYS A 95 -13.23 28.83 14.53
CA LYS A 95 -14.29 29.39 15.37
C LYS A 95 -15.26 28.27 15.74
N TYR A 96 -15.40 27.98 17.03
CA TYR A 96 -16.30 26.94 17.53
C TYR A 96 -16.97 27.40 18.82
N SER A 97 -18.27 27.12 18.94
CA SER A 97 -19.05 27.44 20.14
C SER A 97 -19.07 26.24 21.05
N CYS A 98 -18.70 26.42 22.31
CA CYS A 98 -18.69 25.33 23.28
C CYS A 98 -20.11 24.72 23.42
N PRO A 99 -20.28 23.39 23.36
CA PRO A 99 -21.60 22.76 23.51
C PRO A 99 -22.20 22.90 24.92
N HIS A 100 -21.39 23.33 25.91
CA HIS A 100 -21.85 23.47 27.30
C HIS A 100 -22.26 24.91 27.65
N CYS A 101 -21.42 25.90 27.34
CA CYS A 101 -21.68 27.30 27.68
C CYS A 101 -22.06 28.19 26.47
N HIS A 102 -22.01 27.64 25.25
CA HIS A 102 -22.33 28.32 24.00
C HIS A 102 -21.49 29.56 23.68
N VAL A 103 -20.44 29.84 24.46
CA VAL A 103 -19.49 30.93 24.18
C VAL A 103 -18.65 30.56 22.96
N PRO A 104 -18.64 31.38 21.90
CA PRO A 104 -17.77 31.18 20.75
C PRO A 104 -16.34 31.59 21.09
N GLU A 105 -15.37 30.75 20.72
CA GLU A 105 -13.94 31.03 20.89
C GLU A 105 -13.19 30.61 19.61
N VAL A 106 -12.02 31.21 19.40
CA VAL A 106 -11.12 30.84 18.29
C VAL A 106 -10.08 29.87 18.83
N TYR A 107 -10.04 28.68 18.22
CA TYR A 107 -9.08 27.64 18.56
C TYR A 107 -8.06 27.47 17.43
N LYS A 108 -6.81 27.17 17.81
CA LYS A 108 -5.78 26.67 16.87
C LYS A 108 -5.89 25.14 16.80
N PRO A 109 -6.40 24.56 15.70
CA PRO A 109 -6.58 23.12 15.62
C PRO A 109 -5.26 22.39 15.36
N ASN A 110 -5.19 21.13 15.81
CA ASN A 110 -4.17 20.20 15.34
C ASN A 110 -4.54 19.71 13.94
N ASN A 111 -3.61 19.80 12.99
CA ASN A 111 -3.84 19.40 11.60
C ASN A 111 -3.15 18.06 11.33
N VAL A 112 -3.94 16.99 11.31
CA VAL A 112 -3.43 15.64 11.01
C VAL A 112 -3.53 15.39 9.50
N PRO A 113 -2.41 15.18 8.78
CA PRO A 113 -2.43 14.92 7.36
C PRO A 113 -2.86 13.49 7.04
N TYR A 114 -3.62 13.30 5.98
CA TYR A 114 -3.95 11.99 5.40
C TYR A 114 -4.10 12.08 3.88
N ARG A 115 -4.04 10.94 3.19
CA ARG A 115 -4.23 10.87 1.74
C ARG A 115 -5.60 10.32 1.40
N LEU A 116 -6.30 11.00 0.48
CA LEU A 116 -7.47 10.42 -0.16
C LEU A 116 -7.05 9.27 -1.06
N LYS A 117 -7.57 8.08 -0.77
CA LYS A 117 -7.34 6.89 -1.57
C LYS A 117 -8.48 6.68 -2.57
N TYR A 118 -8.15 6.09 -3.71
CA TYR A 118 -9.12 5.41 -4.54
C TYR A 118 -9.72 4.25 -3.72
N SER A 119 -11.04 4.10 -3.79
CA SER A 119 -11.72 2.97 -3.15
C SER A 119 -11.67 1.77 -4.08
N SER A 120 -11.20 0.64 -3.56
CA SER A 120 -11.17 -0.62 -4.29
C SER A 120 -11.36 -1.80 -3.35
N GLU A 121 -12.16 -2.76 -3.78
CA GLU A 121 -12.48 -4.00 -3.06
C GLU A 121 -11.34 -5.03 -3.08
N ARG A 122 -10.40 -4.91 -4.02
CA ARG A 122 -9.26 -5.81 -4.18
C ARG A 122 -7.99 -5.25 -3.53
N LEU A 123 -6.91 -6.05 -3.49
CA LEU A 123 -5.64 -5.58 -2.97
C LEU A 123 -5.15 -4.34 -3.72
N THR A 124 -4.77 -3.33 -2.95
CA THR A 124 -4.39 -2.02 -3.45
C THR A 124 -2.95 -1.66 -3.13
N ASP A 125 -2.41 -0.71 -3.89
CA ASP A 125 -1.17 -0.03 -3.52
C ASP A 125 -1.37 0.81 -2.22
N PRO A 126 -0.32 1.02 -1.43
CA PRO A 126 -0.43 1.72 -0.15
C PRO A 126 -0.59 3.24 -0.28
N VAL A 127 -0.25 3.83 -1.44
CA VAL A 127 -0.18 5.27 -1.67
C VAL A 127 -1.52 5.82 -2.15
N PHE A 128 -1.99 5.33 -3.29
CA PHE A 128 -3.17 5.82 -3.99
C PHE A 128 -4.39 4.94 -3.71
N GLY A 129 -4.25 3.69 -3.26
CA GLY A 129 -5.39 2.79 -3.08
C GLY A 129 -5.92 2.22 -4.41
N LEU A 130 -5.08 2.18 -5.44
CA LEU A 130 -5.41 1.58 -6.73
C LEU A 130 -5.15 0.08 -6.70
N ARG A 131 -5.95 -0.67 -7.45
CA ARG A 131 -5.79 -2.13 -7.61
C ARG A 131 -4.40 -2.47 -8.12
N LEU A 132 -3.72 -3.40 -7.46
CA LEU A 132 -2.45 -3.94 -7.96
C LEU A 132 -2.65 -4.63 -9.32
N TRP A 133 -1.74 -4.41 -10.26
CA TRP A 133 -1.79 -5.00 -11.61
C TRP A 133 -1.51 -6.51 -11.55
N PHE A 134 -0.52 -6.89 -10.76
CA PHE A 134 -0.15 -8.29 -10.53
C PHE A 134 -0.93 -8.84 -9.33
N GLN A 135 -2.19 -9.20 -9.57
CA GLN A 135 -2.98 -10.00 -8.65
C GLN A 135 -3.87 -11.00 -9.39
N GLU A 136 -4.06 -12.18 -8.78
CA GLU A 136 -4.95 -13.22 -9.28
C GLU A 136 -5.52 -14.05 -8.11
N ASN A 137 -6.78 -14.48 -8.21
CA ASN A 137 -7.38 -15.38 -7.24
C ASN A 137 -7.12 -16.84 -7.62
N ILE A 138 -6.71 -17.65 -6.65
CA ILE A 138 -6.44 -19.08 -6.75
C ILE A 138 -7.26 -19.77 -5.66
N LYS A 139 -8.41 -20.33 -6.03
CA LYS A 139 -9.29 -21.11 -5.13
C LYS A 139 -9.67 -20.35 -3.84
N GLY A 140 -9.97 -19.05 -3.95
CA GLY A 140 -10.34 -18.20 -2.81
C GLY A 140 -9.17 -17.39 -2.26
N ASP A 141 -7.92 -17.85 -2.41
CA ASP A 141 -6.72 -17.13 -1.97
C ASP A 141 -6.23 -16.15 -3.05
N THR A 142 -5.79 -14.95 -2.67
CA THR A 142 -5.25 -13.99 -3.64
C THR A 142 -3.73 -14.00 -3.67
N LEU A 143 -3.17 -14.41 -4.80
CA LEU A 143 -1.75 -14.22 -5.12
C LEU A 143 -1.55 -12.82 -5.66
N TRP A 144 -0.55 -12.10 -5.16
CA TRP A 144 -0.26 -10.74 -5.62
C TRP A 144 1.22 -10.41 -5.56
N ALA A 145 1.62 -9.40 -6.34
CA ALA A 145 2.91 -8.76 -6.24
C ALA A 145 2.81 -7.25 -6.47
N GLY A 146 3.67 -6.46 -5.80
CA GLY A 146 3.72 -5.02 -6.04
C GLY A 146 4.29 -4.67 -7.41
N ASN A 147 5.32 -5.37 -7.87
CA ASN A 147 5.98 -5.13 -9.15
C ASN A 147 6.54 -6.43 -9.74
N LYS A 148 7.16 -6.33 -10.92
CA LYS A 148 7.70 -7.49 -11.65
C LYS A 148 8.84 -8.18 -10.90
N GLU A 149 9.74 -7.44 -10.25
CA GLU A 149 10.84 -8.01 -9.46
C GLU A 149 10.32 -8.87 -8.32
N HIS A 150 9.33 -8.36 -7.58
CA HIS A 150 8.66 -9.11 -6.52
C HIS A 150 8.00 -10.39 -7.05
N LEU A 151 7.32 -10.29 -8.20
CA LEU A 151 6.64 -11.43 -8.82
C LEU A 151 7.64 -12.51 -9.27
N LEU A 152 8.77 -12.10 -9.85
CA LEU A 152 9.85 -13.00 -10.26
C LEU A 152 10.52 -13.68 -9.08
N GLU A 153 10.68 -12.98 -7.95
CA GLU A 153 11.22 -13.57 -6.73
C GLU A 153 10.31 -14.68 -6.20
N ILE A 154 8.99 -14.43 -6.14
CA ILE A 154 8.00 -15.44 -5.76
C ILE A 154 8.07 -16.63 -6.72
N ARG A 155 8.17 -16.38 -8.03
CA ARG A 155 8.31 -17.44 -9.04
C ARG A 155 9.54 -18.31 -8.76
N ASN A 156 10.70 -17.69 -8.58
CA ASN A 156 11.96 -18.39 -8.34
C ASN A 156 11.89 -19.27 -7.09
N TYR A 157 11.28 -18.75 -6.01
CA TYR A 157 11.04 -19.51 -4.79
C TYR A 157 10.07 -20.69 -5.01
N VAL A 158 8.96 -20.47 -5.72
CA VAL A 158 7.94 -21.51 -5.95
C VAL A 158 8.47 -22.63 -6.85
N THR A 159 9.26 -22.30 -7.87
CA THR A 159 9.90 -23.25 -8.79
C THR A 159 10.90 -24.17 -8.07
N ALA A 160 11.62 -23.64 -7.08
CA ALA A 160 12.58 -24.43 -6.32
C ALA A 160 11.92 -25.60 -5.58
N LYS A 161 12.58 -26.76 -5.62
CA LYS A 161 12.23 -27.96 -4.86
C LYS A 161 12.86 -27.94 -3.47
N LEU A 162 14.08 -27.40 -3.37
CA LEU A 162 14.80 -27.23 -2.10
C LEU A 162 14.82 -25.75 -1.71
N ARG A 163 14.25 -25.41 -0.54
CA ARG A 163 14.02 -24.04 -0.09
C ARG A 163 14.57 -23.84 1.32
N GLU A 164 15.89 -23.69 1.41
CA GLU A 164 16.54 -23.38 2.69
C GLU A 164 16.49 -21.89 3.01
N ARG A 165 16.58 -21.62 4.30
CA ARG A 165 16.69 -20.28 4.84
C ARG A 165 18.00 -19.64 4.38
N GLN A 166 17.88 -18.47 3.74
CA GLN A 166 19.04 -17.74 3.20
C GLN A 166 19.83 -16.99 4.28
N THR A 167 19.18 -16.60 5.37
CA THR A 167 19.84 -15.91 6.49
C THR A 167 19.09 -16.10 7.79
N MET A 168 19.83 -16.16 8.90
CA MET A 168 19.26 -16.20 10.26
C MET A 168 18.96 -14.82 10.83
N ARG A 169 19.49 -13.75 10.24
CA ARG A 169 19.43 -12.38 10.78
C ARG A 169 18.04 -11.74 10.68
N ILE A 170 17.30 -12.07 9.63
CA ILE A 170 15.97 -11.53 9.35
C ILE A 170 15.03 -12.65 8.89
N THR A 171 13.73 -12.36 8.90
CA THR A 171 12.74 -13.15 8.16
C THR A 171 12.52 -12.50 6.80
N THR A 172 12.87 -13.22 5.75
CA THR A 172 12.80 -12.78 4.35
C THR A 172 11.36 -12.69 3.84
N MET A 173 11.16 -12.00 2.72
CA MET A 173 9.88 -11.89 2.04
C MET A 173 9.31 -13.27 1.70
N VAL A 174 10.13 -14.16 1.14
CA VAL A 174 9.70 -15.50 0.71
C VAL A 174 9.28 -16.39 1.87
N GLU A 175 9.91 -16.25 3.03
CA GLU A 175 9.53 -16.98 4.25
C GLU A 175 8.16 -16.53 4.79
N LYS A 176 7.87 -15.22 4.66
CA LYS A 176 6.58 -14.62 5.05
C LYS A 176 5.45 -14.86 4.03
N LEU A 177 5.71 -15.56 2.93
CA LEU A 177 4.65 -15.89 1.98
C LEU A 177 3.57 -16.76 2.63
N PRO A 178 2.28 -16.53 2.32
CA PRO A 178 1.18 -17.38 2.73
C PRO A 178 1.41 -18.86 2.40
N GLN A 179 0.87 -19.75 3.24
CA GLN A 179 1.09 -21.19 3.11
C GLN A 179 0.56 -21.74 1.77
N PHE A 180 -0.52 -21.18 1.22
CA PHE A 180 -1.07 -21.63 -0.06
C PHE A 180 -0.08 -21.43 -1.22
N ILE A 181 0.81 -20.43 -1.16
CA ILE A 181 1.86 -20.20 -2.16
C ILE A 181 3.00 -21.21 -1.98
N LYS A 182 3.32 -21.54 -0.72
CA LYS A 182 4.45 -22.43 -0.38
C LYS A 182 4.11 -23.91 -0.59
N ALA A 183 2.85 -24.30 -0.45
CA ALA A 183 2.40 -25.68 -0.53
C ALA A 183 2.67 -26.33 -1.90
N ALA A 184 3.33 -27.49 -1.90
CA ALA A 184 3.70 -28.21 -3.12
C ALA A 184 2.50 -28.53 -4.03
N LYS A 185 1.35 -28.89 -3.44
CA LYS A 185 0.09 -29.16 -4.16
C LYS A 185 -0.43 -27.98 -4.99
N ASN A 186 -0.06 -26.76 -4.64
CA ASN A 186 -0.48 -25.54 -5.32
C ASN A 186 0.56 -25.01 -6.31
N ARG A 187 1.76 -25.64 -6.38
CA ARG A 187 2.90 -25.14 -7.17
C ARG A 187 2.52 -24.85 -8.62
N GLU A 188 1.88 -25.80 -9.30
CA GLU A 188 1.51 -25.66 -10.70
C GLU A 188 0.50 -24.53 -10.92
N ALA A 189 -0.54 -24.45 -10.08
CA ALA A 189 -1.56 -23.41 -10.15
C ALA A 189 -0.95 -22.01 -9.91
N VAL A 190 -0.06 -21.89 -8.92
CA VAL A 190 0.64 -20.65 -8.59
C VAL A 190 1.56 -20.22 -9.75
N LEU A 191 2.38 -21.13 -10.27
CA LEU A 191 3.26 -20.81 -11.41
C LEU A 191 2.46 -20.40 -12.65
N LYS A 192 1.36 -21.10 -12.96
CA LYS A 192 0.47 -20.74 -14.07
C LYS A 192 -0.14 -19.34 -13.89
N ALA A 193 -0.54 -18.98 -12.67
CA ALA A 193 -1.01 -17.63 -12.37
C ALA A 193 0.09 -16.56 -12.53
N ILE A 194 1.30 -16.85 -12.07
CA ILE A 194 2.46 -15.96 -12.25
C ILE A 194 2.76 -15.73 -13.73
N GLU A 195 2.78 -16.79 -14.55
CA GLU A 195 3.04 -16.67 -15.98
C GLU A 195 1.96 -15.87 -16.72
N ARG A 196 0.69 -16.00 -16.32
CA ARG A 196 -0.39 -15.13 -16.83
C ARG A 196 -0.16 -13.68 -16.46
N MET A 197 0.20 -13.41 -15.20
CA MET A 197 0.48 -12.05 -14.73
C MET A 197 1.71 -11.43 -15.41
N LEU A 198 2.74 -12.20 -15.73
CA LEU A 198 3.93 -11.73 -16.45
C LEU A 198 3.66 -11.38 -17.93
N LYS A 199 2.60 -11.93 -18.52
CA LYS A 199 2.17 -11.67 -19.90
C LYS A 199 1.16 -10.53 -20.05
N LYS A 200 0.68 -9.97 -18.94
CA LYS A 200 -0.22 -8.80 -18.93
C LYS A 200 0.52 -7.52 -19.28
#